data_AF-A0A671Y9H0-F1
#
_entry.id   AF-A0A671Y9H0-F1
#
_cell.length_a   1.000
_cell.length_b   1.000
_cell.length_c   1.000
_cell.angle_alpha   90.00
_cell.angle_beta   90.00
_cell.angle_gamma   90.00
#
_symmetry.space_group_name_H-M   'P 1'
#
loop_
_entity.id
_entity.type
_entity.pdbx_description
1 polymer ?
#
loop_
_entity_poly.entity_id
_entity_poly.type
_entity_poly.pdbx_seq_one_letter_code
_entity_poly.pdbx_strand_id
1 'polypeptide(L)'
;MTACTYKQLQAEASLSMQFWDDPTVDGFHGLLMTPKPMIRTSDHVFQLCELVKLQSSCKKLNLLSELMDHSGNYVHTALPFILSLLQRGLGERIHLLTHSLSPEPEWSVESDAPKHKAQPPLSFGLLLNPELATSVLERGPSADSPKAAEFRQLWGSRSELRRFQDSAITEAVLWEGKSMCQKQLVPKQIITHLLQLHADIPESSVRYVGAMVDDVIKTGSEEPSTGEEESLLVVQSYDDLSRKLWRLEDLPLSITAVQGAHPALRYTQVFPPRPLKMDYSFFDRDKPSRSLVPKEGKPCPAYITPITVICHMEGSGKWPHDRLAIRHIRAAFHIRLGELLKKHHNYTCRPGPTHLDVWKTCWWRLFSCSLRPLLLLGNYRPYFSVISPPPWSHFWLCFFFSFFFFPTYFCSFSRSCERISRCSSVLHRWASFASFICSLPLTGGTTRW
;
A
#
# COMPACT_ATOMS: atom_id res chain seq x y z
N MET A 1 22.25 11.08 -27.71
CA MET A 1 20.97 10.79 -27.03
C MET A 1 20.78 9.28 -27.03
N THR A 2 20.50 8.66 -25.88
CA THR A 2 20.37 7.18 -25.80
C THR A 2 18.95 6.74 -26.17
N ALA A 3 18.77 5.46 -26.52
CA ALA A 3 17.44 4.93 -26.82
C ALA A 3 16.47 5.06 -25.62
N CYS A 4 16.97 4.89 -24.39
CA CYS A 4 16.20 5.06 -23.17
C CYS A 4 15.72 6.51 -22.98
N THR A 5 16.58 7.52 -23.23
CA THR A 5 16.15 8.93 -23.11
C THR A 5 15.14 9.30 -24.19
N TYR A 6 15.22 8.70 -25.38
CA TYR A 6 14.20 8.86 -26.41
C TYR A 6 12.85 8.28 -26.01
N LYS A 7 12.83 7.05 -25.46
CA LYS A 7 11.59 6.45 -24.94
C LYS A 7 11.00 7.26 -23.77
N GLN A 8 11.85 7.82 -22.92
CA GLN A 8 11.41 8.71 -21.84
C GLN A 8 10.74 9.97 -22.41
N LEU A 9 11.35 10.61 -23.41
CA LEU A 9 10.77 11.77 -24.07
C LEU A 9 9.41 11.44 -24.71
N GLN A 10 9.29 10.29 -25.38
CA GLN A 10 8.01 9.84 -25.95
C GLN A 10 6.94 9.64 -24.88
N ALA A 11 7.30 9.00 -23.75
CA ALA A 11 6.37 8.78 -22.64
C ALA A 11 5.90 10.11 -22.02
N GLU A 12 6.82 11.03 -21.73
CA GLU A 12 6.48 12.36 -21.19
C GLU A 12 5.67 13.20 -22.19
N ALA A 13 5.96 13.12 -23.49
CA ALA A 13 5.16 13.78 -24.53
C ALA A 13 3.73 13.23 -24.59
N SER A 14 3.58 11.90 -24.52
CA SER A 14 2.26 11.26 -24.48
C SER A 14 1.47 11.66 -23.23
N LEU A 15 2.13 11.70 -22.06
CA LEU A 15 1.51 12.14 -20.82
C LEU A 15 1.11 13.62 -20.90
N SER A 16 1.97 14.46 -21.49
CA SER A 16 1.68 15.88 -21.66
C SER A 16 0.42 16.11 -22.49
N MET A 17 0.24 15.36 -23.58
CA MET A 17 -0.99 15.42 -24.39
C MET A 17 -2.24 15.08 -23.57
N GLN A 18 -2.19 14.06 -22.71
CA GLN A 18 -3.31 13.71 -21.84
C GLN A 18 -3.68 14.85 -20.88
N PHE A 19 -2.68 15.58 -20.34
CA PHE A 19 -2.91 16.74 -19.48
C PHE A 19 -3.48 17.94 -20.24
N TRP A 20 -3.13 18.11 -21.52
CA TRP A 20 -3.72 19.15 -22.36
C TRP A 20 -5.17 18.84 -22.76
N ASP A 21 -5.50 17.56 -22.91
CA ASP A 21 -6.84 17.11 -23.30
C ASP A 21 -7.82 17.03 -22.12
N ASP A 22 -7.36 17.01 -20.87
CA ASP A 22 -8.19 16.92 -19.67
C ASP A 22 -8.61 18.32 -19.14
N PRO A 23 -9.89 18.71 -19.27
CA PRO A 23 -10.36 20.02 -18.81
C PRO A 23 -10.50 20.13 -17.29
N THR A 24 -10.36 19.02 -16.55
CA THR A 24 -10.52 19.00 -15.09
C THR A 24 -9.22 19.30 -14.33
N VAL A 25 -8.08 19.29 -15.04
CA VAL A 25 -6.75 19.44 -14.45
C VAL A 25 -6.14 20.77 -14.88
N ASP A 26 -5.45 21.45 -13.95
CA ASP A 26 -4.60 22.59 -14.29
C ASP A 26 -3.31 22.09 -14.96
N GLY A 27 -3.40 21.87 -16.28
CA GLY A 27 -2.29 21.39 -17.11
C GLY A 27 -1.09 22.33 -17.09
N PHE A 28 -1.29 23.65 -16.99
CA PHE A 28 -0.19 24.62 -16.97
C PHE A 28 0.69 24.41 -15.73
N HIS A 29 0.08 24.32 -14.55
CA HIS A 29 0.83 24.11 -13.33
C HIS A 29 1.50 22.73 -13.29
N GLY A 30 0.77 21.68 -13.70
CA GLY A 30 1.26 20.30 -13.69
C GLY A 30 2.43 20.05 -14.65
N LEU A 31 2.42 20.68 -15.83
CA LEU A 31 3.43 20.48 -16.87
C LEU A 31 4.63 21.43 -16.75
N LEU A 32 4.40 22.70 -16.43
CA LEU A 32 5.44 23.74 -16.55
C LEU A 32 5.97 24.24 -15.21
N MET A 33 5.16 24.22 -14.16
CA MET A 33 5.53 24.80 -12.85
C MET A 33 6.00 23.76 -11.83
N THR A 34 5.76 22.48 -12.09
CA THR A 34 6.06 21.41 -11.14
C THR A 34 7.38 20.73 -11.48
N PRO A 35 8.44 20.87 -10.66
CA PRO A 35 9.68 20.14 -10.87
C PRO A 35 9.48 18.65 -10.62
N LYS A 36 9.96 17.83 -11.56
CA LYS A 36 9.82 16.37 -11.54
C LYS A 36 11.20 15.69 -11.37
N PRO A 37 11.74 15.62 -10.14
CA PRO A 37 12.98 14.89 -9.91
C PRO A 37 12.76 13.38 -10.13
N MET A 38 13.81 12.65 -10.52
CA MET A 38 13.73 11.22 -10.89
C MET A 38 13.09 10.35 -9.80
N ILE A 39 13.33 10.65 -8.52
CA ILE A 39 12.75 9.95 -7.38
C ILE A 39 11.22 10.08 -7.27
N ARG A 40 10.62 11.07 -7.93
CA ARG A 40 9.17 11.29 -7.98
C ARG A 40 8.54 10.82 -9.30
N THR A 41 9.34 10.53 -10.32
CA THR A 41 8.86 10.07 -11.64
C THR A 41 9.07 8.58 -11.87
N SER A 42 9.79 7.91 -10.98
CA SER A 42 10.09 6.49 -11.06
C SER A 42 9.57 5.80 -9.80
N ASP A 43 9.07 4.58 -9.94
CA ASP A 43 8.61 3.80 -8.79
C ASP A 43 9.81 3.35 -7.96
N HIS A 44 10.80 2.75 -8.62
CA HIS A 44 12.03 2.29 -7.99
C HIS A 44 13.22 3.03 -8.61
N VAL A 45 14.19 3.40 -7.77
CA VAL A 45 15.42 4.07 -8.19
C VAL A 45 16.60 3.26 -7.69
N PHE A 46 17.65 3.13 -8.48
CA PHE A 46 18.92 2.61 -7.98
C PHE A 46 20.08 3.48 -8.45
N GLN A 47 21.15 3.49 -7.65
CA GLN A 47 22.35 4.24 -7.93
C GLN A 47 23.55 3.30 -8.01
N LEU A 48 24.37 3.48 -9.02
CA LEU A 48 25.69 2.87 -9.09
C LEU A 48 26.68 3.82 -8.42
N CYS A 49 27.16 3.38 -7.25
CA CYS A 49 28.22 4.02 -6.50
C CYS A 49 29.59 3.51 -6.97
N GLU A 50 30.66 4.22 -6.59
CA GLU A 50 32.04 3.81 -6.86
C GLU A 50 32.33 3.57 -8.35
N LEU A 51 32.02 4.57 -9.19
CA LEU A 51 32.16 4.50 -10.65
C LEU A 51 33.57 4.13 -11.15
N VAL A 52 34.59 4.24 -10.29
CA VAL A 52 35.93 3.69 -10.53
C VAL A 52 35.90 2.21 -10.93
N LYS A 53 34.96 1.43 -10.38
CA LYS A 53 34.78 0.01 -10.70
C LYS A 53 34.28 -0.23 -12.13
N LEU A 54 33.72 0.78 -12.81
CA LEU A 54 33.38 0.66 -14.23
C LEU A 54 34.61 0.46 -15.11
N GLN A 55 35.82 0.78 -14.61
CA GLN A 55 37.06 0.52 -15.33
C GLN A 55 37.28 -1.00 -15.52
N SER A 56 37.03 -1.82 -14.50
CA SER A 56 37.10 -3.29 -14.65
C SER A 56 35.99 -3.80 -15.55
N SER A 57 34.79 -3.21 -15.47
CA SER A 57 33.68 -3.53 -16.38
C SER A 57 34.07 -3.29 -17.85
N CYS A 58 34.65 -2.14 -18.18
CA CYS A 58 35.09 -1.83 -19.54
C CYS A 58 36.14 -2.83 -20.05
N LYS A 59 37.06 -3.27 -19.20
CA LYS A 59 38.06 -4.30 -19.55
C LYS A 59 37.40 -5.65 -19.84
N LYS A 60 36.50 -6.11 -18.97
CA LYS A 60 35.78 -7.37 -19.13
C LYS A 60 34.91 -7.39 -20.39
N LEU A 61 34.27 -6.25 -20.68
CA LEU A 61 33.41 -6.08 -21.83
C LEU A 61 34.18 -5.79 -23.13
N ASN A 62 35.52 -5.76 -23.09
CA ASN A 62 36.39 -5.40 -24.20
C ASN A 62 36.10 -4.03 -24.83
N LEU A 63 35.63 -3.06 -24.03
CA LEU A 63 35.23 -1.71 -24.48
C LEU A 63 36.38 -0.69 -24.48
N LEU A 64 37.63 -1.14 -24.63
CA LEU A 64 38.79 -0.25 -24.54
C LEU A 64 38.92 0.68 -25.76
N SER A 65 38.47 0.24 -26.92
CA SER A 65 38.38 1.06 -28.14
C SER A 65 37.38 2.19 -27.97
N GLU A 66 36.16 1.87 -27.54
CA GLU A 66 35.07 2.81 -27.33
C GLU A 66 35.40 3.79 -26.20
N LEU A 67 36.19 3.34 -25.22
CA LEU A 67 36.72 4.22 -24.17
C LEU A 67 37.60 5.33 -24.74
N MET A 68 38.36 5.06 -25.81
CA MET A 68 39.16 6.08 -26.50
C MET A 68 38.26 7.09 -27.21
N ASP A 69 37.19 6.63 -27.86
CA ASP A 69 36.20 7.49 -28.52
C ASP A 69 35.50 8.44 -27.54
N HIS A 70 35.37 8.00 -26.28
CA HIS A 70 34.79 8.77 -25.18
C HIS A 70 35.83 9.41 -24.27
N SER A 71 37.04 9.68 -24.76
CA SER A 71 38.11 10.40 -24.04
C SER A 71 38.43 9.88 -22.64
N GLY A 72 38.26 8.57 -22.40
CA GLY A 72 38.50 7.94 -21.09
C GLY A 72 37.30 7.96 -20.12
N ASN A 73 36.13 8.38 -20.58
CA ASN A 73 34.92 8.43 -19.77
C ASN A 73 34.25 7.05 -19.66
N TYR A 74 34.56 6.34 -18.58
CA TYR A 74 34.02 4.99 -18.29
C TYR A 74 32.48 4.96 -18.21
N VAL A 75 31.85 6.04 -17.75
CA VAL A 75 30.39 6.11 -17.61
C VAL A 75 29.73 6.09 -18.98
N HIS A 76 30.15 6.98 -19.88
CA HIS A 76 29.58 7.05 -21.22
C HIS A 76 29.85 5.78 -22.03
N THR A 77 31.00 5.15 -21.80
CA THR A 77 31.40 3.91 -22.47
C THR A 77 30.56 2.70 -22.02
N ALA A 78 30.37 2.54 -20.70
CA ALA A 78 29.65 1.38 -20.15
C ALA A 78 28.13 1.55 -20.15
N LEU A 79 27.61 2.78 -20.16
CA LEU A 79 26.18 3.08 -20.03
C LEU A 79 25.31 2.40 -21.11
N PRO A 80 25.63 2.46 -22.42
CA PRO A 80 24.82 1.79 -23.44
C PRO A 80 24.68 0.28 -23.20
N PHE A 81 25.78 -0.37 -22.79
CA PHE A 81 25.76 -1.79 -22.43
C PHE A 81 24.86 -2.05 -21.24
N ILE A 82 25.03 -1.30 -20.14
CA ILE A 82 24.20 -1.43 -18.92
C ILE A 82 22.72 -1.23 -19.24
N LEU A 83 22.36 -0.21 -20.01
CA LEU A 83 20.96 0.06 -20.38
C LEU A 83 20.37 -1.10 -21.19
N SER A 84 21.10 -1.62 -22.19
CA SER A 84 20.63 -2.74 -22.99
C SER A 84 20.49 -4.03 -22.19
N LEU A 85 21.44 -4.30 -21.29
CA LEU A 85 21.43 -5.45 -20.39
C LEU A 85 20.22 -5.42 -19.46
N LEU A 86 19.99 -4.28 -18.81
CA LEU A 86 18.88 -4.11 -17.87
C LEU A 86 17.53 -4.12 -18.59
N GLN A 87 17.42 -3.53 -19.77
CA GLN A 87 16.20 -3.58 -20.56
C GLN A 87 15.85 -5.01 -20.99
N ARG A 88 16.86 -5.81 -21.38
CA ARG A 88 16.66 -7.23 -21.73
C ARG A 88 16.34 -8.09 -20.51
N GLY A 89 16.97 -7.81 -19.37
CA GLY A 89 16.80 -8.59 -18.14
C GLY A 89 15.52 -8.31 -17.36
N LEU A 90 15.12 -7.04 -17.26
CA LEU A 90 13.87 -6.66 -16.60
C LEU A 90 12.65 -6.88 -17.51
N GLY A 91 12.83 -6.84 -18.84
CA GLY A 91 11.80 -7.21 -19.81
C GLY A 91 10.48 -6.47 -19.58
N GLU A 92 9.38 -7.22 -19.51
CA GLU A 92 8.01 -6.69 -19.35
C GLU A 92 7.68 -6.22 -17.92
N ARG A 93 8.60 -6.40 -16.96
CA ARG A 93 8.44 -5.92 -15.58
C ARG A 93 8.55 -4.40 -15.48
N ILE A 94 9.08 -3.74 -16.52
CA ILE A 94 9.23 -2.31 -16.57
C ILE A 94 8.55 -1.74 -17.81
N HIS A 95 7.85 -0.62 -17.64
CA HIS A 95 7.37 0.20 -18.74
C HIS A 95 8.47 1.12 -19.27
N LEU A 96 9.32 1.64 -18.38
CA LEU A 96 10.37 2.60 -18.74
C LEU A 96 11.62 2.41 -17.87
N LEU A 97 12.79 2.47 -18.52
CA LEU A 97 14.10 2.58 -17.89
C LEU A 97 14.65 3.97 -18.17
N THR A 98 14.88 4.76 -17.12
CA THR A 98 15.47 6.11 -17.20
C THR A 98 16.84 6.12 -16.51
N HIS A 99 17.66 7.11 -16.86
CA HIS A 99 18.93 7.37 -16.19
C HIS A 99 19.17 8.87 -16.13
N SER A 100 19.93 9.29 -15.11
CA SER A 100 20.36 10.67 -14.94
C SER A 100 21.88 10.69 -14.89
N LEU A 101 22.46 11.38 -15.88
CA LEU A 101 23.87 11.74 -15.87
C LEU A 101 24.04 12.98 -14.99
N SER A 102 25.13 13.01 -14.23
CA SER A 102 25.49 14.21 -13.50
C SER A 102 26.04 15.26 -14.45
N PRO A 103 25.80 16.56 -14.19
CA PRO A 103 26.37 17.62 -15.00
C PRO A 103 27.89 17.46 -15.04
N GLU A 104 28.47 17.79 -16.20
CA GLU A 104 29.92 17.80 -16.32
C GLU A 104 30.48 18.80 -15.32
N PRO A 105 31.49 18.41 -14.51
CA PRO A 105 32.09 19.33 -13.57
C PRO A 105 32.67 20.52 -14.33
N GLU A 106 32.48 21.72 -13.81
CA GLU A 106 33.18 22.92 -14.28
C GLU A 106 34.48 23.06 -13.48
N TRP A 107 35.59 23.34 -14.16
CA TRP A 107 36.90 23.55 -13.52
C TRP A 107 37.58 24.80 -14.07
N SER A 108 38.51 25.36 -13.29
CA SER A 108 39.32 26.50 -13.73
C SER A 108 40.27 26.08 -14.84
N VAL A 109 40.50 26.97 -15.81
CA VAL A 109 41.48 26.77 -16.89
C VAL A 109 42.90 26.55 -16.35
N GLU A 110 43.17 27.05 -15.14
CA GLU A 110 44.47 26.91 -14.45
C GLU A 110 44.62 25.58 -13.72
N SER A 111 43.56 24.78 -13.61
CA SER A 111 43.55 23.50 -12.91
C SER A 111 43.51 22.31 -13.87
N ASP A 112 44.11 21.19 -13.45
CA ASP A 112 44.02 19.93 -14.18
C ASP A 112 42.56 19.49 -14.33
N ALA A 113 42.25 18.83 -15.45
CA ALA A 113 40.93 18.31 -15.72
C ALA A 113 40.47 17.35 -14.59
N PRO A 114 39.21 17.44 -14.16
CA PRO A 114 38.67 16.62 -13.09
C PRO A 114 38.72 15.14 -13.48
N LYS A 115 39.26 14.32 -12.58
CA LYS A 115 39.38 12.89 -12.80
C LYS A 115 37.98 12.25 -12.76
N HIS A 116 37.69 11.38 -13.73
CA HIS A 116 36.44 10.60 -13.79
C HIS A 116 36.16 9.77 -12.52
N LYS A 117 37.16 9.52 -11.67
CA LYS A 117 37.03 8.79 -10.40
C LYS A 117 36.23 9.54 -9.33
N ALA A 118 36.10 10.86 -9.44
CA ALA A 118 35.42 11.71 -8.46
C ALA A 118 33.96 12.01 -8.82
N GLN A 119 33.40 11.30 -9.80
CA GLN A 119 32.04 11.55 -10.24
C GLN A 119 31.00 11.07 -9.21
N PRO A 120 29.90 11.82 -9.03
CA PRO A 120 28.78 11.40 -8.20
C PRO A 120 28.12 10.12 -8.73
N PRO A 121 27.32 9.41 -7.90
CA PRO A 121 26.68 8.16 -8.30
C PRO A 121 25.78 8.30 -9.53
N LEU A 122 25.85 7.33 -10.43
CA LEU A 122 24.99 7.26 -11.60
C LEU A 122 23.61 6.73 -11.19
N SER A 123 22.55 7.48 -11.46
CA SER A 123 21.21 7.14 -10.98
C SER A 123 20.33 6.62 -12.13
N PHE A 124 19.54 5.59 -11.85
CA PHE A 124 18.62 4.94 -12.77
C PHE A 124 17.22 4.89 -12.16
N GLY A 125 16.21 5.16 -12.97
CA GLY A 125 14.80 5.09 -12.59
C GLY A 125 14.08 3.97 -13.33
N LEU A 126 13.21 3.27 -12.62
CA LEU A 126 12.37 2.20 -13.13
C LEU A 126 10.91 2.61 -12.96
N LEU A 127 10.18 2.66 -14.08
CA LEU A 127 8.72 2.66 -14.06
C LEU A 127 8.27 1.20 -14.18
N LEU A 128 7.70 0.65 -13.12
CA LEU A 128 7.37 -0.76 -13.01
C LEU A 128 6.00 -1.06 -13.64
N ASN A 129 5.86 -2.29 -14.13
CA ASN A 129 4.56 -2.88 -14.45
C ASN A 129 4.05 -3.63 -13.22
N PRO A 130 3.00 -3.16 -12.52
CA PRO A 130 2.55 -3.74 -11.26
C PRO A 130 2.12 -5.21 -11.38
N GLU A 131 1.66 -5.65 -12.56
CA GLU A 131 1.21 -7.02 -12.79
C GLU A 131 2.36 -8.04 -12.77
N LEU A 132 3.54 -7.63 -13.27
CA LEU A 132 4.68 -8.54 -13.47
C LEU A 132 5.86 -8.23 -12.53
N ALA A 133 5.97 -7.00 -12.00
CA ALA A 133 7.12 -6.57 -11.21
C ALA A 133 7.40 -7.46 -9.99
N THR A 134 6.34 -7.96 -9.34
CA THR A 134 6.43 -8.83 -8.14
C THR A 134 6.48 -10.32 -8.46
N SER A 135 6.46 -10.71 -9.74
CA SER A 135 6.53 -12.12 -10.15
C SER A 135 7.88 -12.72 -9.75
N VAL A 136 7.86 -13.82 -9.01
CA VAL A 136 9.07 -14.51 -8.55
C VAL A 136 9.64 -15.43 -9.64
N LEU A 137 8.84 -15.81 -10.62
CA LEU A 137 9.21 -16.76 -11.66
C LEU A 137 9.37 -16.03 -12.99
N GLU A 138 10.56 -16.15 -13.58
CA GLU A 138 10.83 -15.73 -14.96
C GLU A 138 10.69 -16.95 -15.87
N ARG A 139 9.70 -16.93 -16.76
CA ARG A 139 9.48 -18.02 -17.72
C ARG A 139 10.22 -17.71 -19.01
N GLY A 140 11.18 -18.56 -19.35
CA GLY A 140 11.93 -18.50 -20.60
C GLY A 140 11.26 -19.26 -21.76
N PRO A 141 11.96 -19.33 -22.90
CA PRO A 141 11.50 -20.10 -24.05
C PRO A 141 11.57 -21.62 -23.81
N SER A 142 10.91 -22.38 -24.68
CA SER A 142 11.02 -23.85 -24.70
C SER A 142 12.48 -24.30 -24.84
N ALA A 143 12.82 -25.38 -24.15
CA ALA A 143 14.19 -25.93 -24.11
C ALA A 143 14.78 -26.23 -25.49
N ASP A 144 13.92 -26.60 -26.45
CA ASP A 144 14.32 -26.95 -27.82
C ASP A 144 14.52 -25.71 -28.72
N SER A 145 14.15 -24.52 -28.25
CA SER A 145 14.27 -23.28 -29.01
C SER A 145 15.72 -22.77 -29.00
N PRO A 146 16.25 -22.22 -30.12
CA PRO A 146 17.57 -21.59 -30.12
C PRO A 146 17.65 -20.40 -29.15
N LYS A 147 16.52 -19.76 -28.85
CA LYS A 147 16.42 -18.66 -27.86
C LYS A 147 16.72 -19.13 -26.43
N ALA A 148 16.65 -20.44 -26.15
CA ALA A 148 17.01 -21.00 -24.83
C ALA A 148 18.51 -20.81 -24.54
N ALA A 149 19.37 -20.86 -25.56
CA ALA A 149 20.80 -20.60 -25.37
C ALA A 149 21.06 -19.14 -24.95
N GLU A 150 20.38 -18.19 -25.58
CA GLU A 150 20.46 -16.77 -25.22
C GLU A 150 19.93 -16.52 -23.80
N PHE A 151 18.84 -17.19 -23.41
CA PHE A 151 18.29 -17.11 -22.06
C PHE A 151 19.29 -17.65 -21.02
N ARG A 152 19.89 -18.83 -21.28
CA ARG A 152 20.95 -19.39 -20.42
C ARG A 152 22.16 -18.48 -20.32
N GLN A 153 22.57 -17.84 -21.43
CA GLN A 153 23.68 -16.90 -21.42
C GLN A 153 23.36 -15.64 -20.61
N LEU A 154 22.13 -15.13 -20.70
CA LEU A 154 21.69 -13.95 -19.96
C LEU A 154 21.67 -14.20 -18.44
N TRP A 155 21.12 -15.34 -18.02
CA TRP A 155 20.90 -15.63 -16.59
C TRP A 155 22.03 -16.43 -15.94
N GLY A 156 22.90 -17.06 -16.74
CA GLY A 156 24.03 -17.84 -16.26
C GLY A 156 23.59 -19.01 -15.39
N SER A 157 24.20 -19.14 -14.21
CA SER A 157 23.94 -20.23 -13.27
C SER A 157 22.53 -20.25 -12.66
N ARG A 158 21.74 -19.18 -12.83
CA ARG A 158 20.36 -19.09 -12.33
C ARG A 158 19.32 -19.71 -13.27
N SER A 159 19.69 -20.01 -14.53
CA SER A 159 18.78 -20.65 -15.49
C SER A 159 18.68 -22.14 -15.22
N GLU A 160 17.46 -22.64 -15.05
CA GLU A 160 17.19 -24.05 -14.82
C GLU A 160 16.01 -24.52 -15.70
N LEU A 161 16.03 -25.79 -16.10
CA LEU A 161 14.91 -26.40 -16.81
C LEU A 161 13.77 -26.72 -15.84
N ARG A 162 12.59 -26.20 -16.13
CA ARG A 162 11.40 -26.43 -15.31
C ARG A 162 10.26 -26.97 -16.15
N ARG A 163 9.62 -28.04 -15.66
CA ARG A 163 8.35 -28.54 -16.20
C ARG A 163 7.19 -27.79 -15.56
N PHE A 164 6.33 -27.21 -16.38
CA PHE A 164 5.15 -26.47 -15.96
C PHE A 164 3.89 -27.34 -15.97
N GLN A 165 2.79 -26.85 -15.40
CA GLN A 165 1.51 -27.57 -15.32
C GLN A 165 0.90 -27.88 -16.70
N ASP A 166 1.25 -27.08 -17.71
CA ASP A 166 0.93 -27.29 -19.12
C ASP A 166 1.81 -28.36 -19.79
N SER A 167 2.60 -29.12 -19.01
CA SER A 167 3.60 -30.12 -19.43
C SER A 167 4.77 -29.57 -20.26
N ALA A 168 4.80 -28.27 -20.54
CA ALA A 168 5.89 -27.66 -21.28
C ALA A 168 7.16 -27.65 -20.43
N ILE A 169 8.29 -28.00 -21.06
CA ILE A 169 9.62 -27.90 -20.47
C ILE A 169 10.25 -26.63 -21.05
N THR A 170 10.45 -25.63 -20.20
CA THR A 170 11.04 -24.35 -20.60
C THR A 170 12.20 -24.02 -19.67
N GLU A 171 13.12 -23.19 -20.16
CA GLU A 171 14.07 -22.52 -19.27
C GLU A 171 13.30 -21.61 -18.30
N ALA A 172 13.76 -21.48 -17.07
CA ALA A 172 13.16 -20.60 -16.08
C ALA A 172 14.18 -20.11 -15.06
N VAL A 173 13.89 -18.97 -14.45
CA VAL A 173 14.64 -18.44 -13.29
C VAL A 173 13.68 -18.23 -12.14
N LEU A 174 14.05 -18.70 -10.96
CA LEU A 174 13.30 -18.47 -9.72
C LEU A 174 14.05 -17.49 -8.83
N TRP A 175 13.38 -16.38 -8.49
CA TRP A 175 13.86 -15.38 -7.55
C TRP A 175 13.45 -15.72 -6.11
N GLU A 176 14.01 -15.00 -5.14
CA GLU A 176 13.58 -15.12 -3.75
C GLU A 176 12.37 -14.23 -3.49
N GLY A 177 11.31 -14.77 -2.90
CA GLY A 177 10.07 -14.01 -2.70
C GLY A 177 8.96 -14.79 -2.01
N LYS A 178 9.15 -15.13 -0.73
CA LYS A 178 8.10 -15.80 0.06
C LYS A 178 6.95 -14.84 0.38
N SER A 179 7.29 -13.70 0.96
CA SER A 179 6.36 -12.62 1.31
C SER A 179 6.31 -11.53 0.24
N MET A 180 5.25 -10.74 0.23
CA MET A 180 5.05 -9.60 -0.67
C MET A 180 6.17 -8.56 -0.56
N CYS A 181 6.64 -8.28 0.64
CA CYS A 181 7.81 -7.42 0.89
C CYS A 181 9.06 -7.92 0.12
N GLN A 182 9.32 -9.23 0.13
CA GLN A 182 10.44 -9.79 -0.63
C GLN A 182 10.19 -9.78 -2.13
N LYS A 183 8.96 -10.06 -2.57
CA LYS A 183 8.56 -10.04 -3.98
C LYS A 183 8.73 -8.66 -4.62
N GLN A 184 8.44 -7.59 -3.87
CA GLN A 184 8.69 -6.21 -4.30
C GLN A 184 10.17 -5.93 -4.58
N LEU A 185 11.10 -6.69 -3.97
CA LEU A 185 12.54 -6.56 -4.18
C LEU A 185 13.09 -7.46 -5.30
N VAL A 186 12.25 -8.20 -6.03
CA VAL A 186 12.70 -9.00 -7.19
C VAL A 186 13.42 -8.15 -8.24
N PRO A 187 12.97 -6.93 -8.62
CA PRO A 187 13.73 -6.09 -9.54
C PRO A 187 15.13 -5.74 -9.03
N LYS A 188 15.32 -5.56 -7.71
CA LYS A 188 16.66 -5.38 -7.12
C LYS A 188 17.53 -6.61 -7.36
N GLN A 189 17.01 -7.81 -7.08
CA GLN A 189 17.75 -9.07 -7.26
C GLN A 189 18.17 -9.30 -8.72
N ILE A 190 17.28 -8.98 -9.67
CA ILE A 190 17.57 -9.04 -11.11
C ILE A 190 18.72 -8.10 -11.47
N ILE A 191 18.64 -6.83 -11.04
CA ILE A 191 19.63 -5.81 -11.35
C ILE A 191 21.01 -6.20 -10.78
N THR A 192 21.08 -6.57 -9.50
CA THR A 192 22.36 -6.92 -8.87
C THR A 192 22.97 -8.16 -9.49
N HIS A 193 22.17 -9.19 -9.81
CA HIS A 193 22.63 -10.40 -10.49
C HIS A 193 23.21 -10.10 -11.87
N LEU A 194 22.48 -9.35 -12.71
CA LEU A 194 22.91 -9.05 -14.08
C LEU A 194 24.15 -8.18 -14.12
N LEU A 195 24.22 -7.15 -13.26
CA LEU A 195 25.37 -6.26 -13.17
C LEU A 195 26.63 -6.99 -12.68
N GLN A 196 26.49 -7.90 -11.71
CA GLN A 196 27.61 -8.73 -11.26
C GLN A 196 28.07 -9.69 -12.37
N LEU A 197 27.14 -10.42 -12.98
CA LEU A 197 27.45 -11.47 -13.95
C LEU A 197 28.10 -10.90 -15.21
N HIS A 198 27.54 -9.84 -15.77
CA HIS A 198 27.96 -9.32 -17.08
C HIS A 198 28.92 -8.14 -16.99
N ALA A 199 28.86 -7.32 -15.93
CA ALA A 199 29.67 -6.11 -15.80
C ALA A 199 30.68 -6.13 -14.65
N ASP A 200 30.80 -7.21 -13.85
CA ASP A 200 31.66 -7.26 -12.66
C ASP A 200 31.39 -6.12 -11.65
N ILE A 201 30.14 -5.65 -11.59
CA ILE A 201 29.73 -4.63 -10.62
C ILE A 201 29.11 -5.34 -9.41
N PRO A 202 29.74 -5.28 -8.23
CA PRO A 202 29.23 -5.94 -7.05
C PRO A 202 27.97 -5.28 -6.50
N GLU A 203 27.16 -6.07 -5.78
CA GLU A 203 25.97 -5.56 -5.09
C GLU A 203 26.30 -4.41 -4.13
N SER A 204 27.49 -4.41 -3.51
CA SER A 204 27.94 -3.31 -2.64
C SER A 204 28.06 -1.96 -3.34
N SER A 205 28.20 -1.96 -4.68
CA SER A 205 28.21 -0.75 -5.51
C SER A 205 26.81 -0.33 -5.96
N VAL A 206 25.75 -1.08 -5.63
CA VAL A 206 24.37 -0.78 -6.00
C VAL A 206 23.59 -0.32 -4.78
N ARG A 207 23.24 0.96 -4.74
CA ARG A 207 22.31 1.50 -3.73
C ARG A 207 20.90 1.46 -4.30
N TYR A 208 20.00 0.72 -3.66
CA TYR A 208 18.62 0.55 -4.11
C TYR A 208 17.65 1.35 -3.26
N VAL A 209 16.76 2.09 -3.93
CA VAL A 209 15.72 2.93 -3.35
C VAL A 209 14.37 2.44 -3.87
N GLY A 210 13.72 1.60 -3.07
CA GLY A 210 12.39 1.02 -3.39
C GLY A 210 11.71 0.34 -2.19
N ALA A 211 12.48 0.05 -1.12
CA ALA A 211 12.00 -0.57 0.11
C ALA A 211 12.55 0.11 1.38
N MET A 212 12.97 1.38 1.29
CA MET A 212 13.67 2.05 2.39
C MET A 212 12.77 2.30 3.61
N VAL A 213 11.46 2.38 3.40
CA VAL A 213 10.47 2.58 4.47
C VAL A 213 9.92 1.27 5.02
N ASP A 214 10.25 0.13 4.41
CA ASP A 214 9.74 -1.17 4.82
C ASP A 214 10.17 -1.49 6.25
N ASP A 215 11.36 -1.07 6.69
CA ASP A 215 11.83 -1.29 8.06
C ASP A 215 10.94 -0.64 9.13
N VAL A 216 10.18 0.40 8.75
CA VAL A 216 9.19 1.05 9.64
C VAL A 216 7.87 0.25 9.70
N ILE A 217 7.57 -0.51 8.66
CA ILE A 217 6.30 -1.23 8.47
C ILE A 217 6.43 -2.71 8.86
N LYS A 218 7.64 -3.28 8.74
CA LYS A 218 7.94 -4.68 9.02
C LYS A 218 7.48 -5.05 10.42
N THR A 219 6.64 -6.06 10.46
CA THR A 219 6.24 -6.69 11.71
C THR A 219 7.37 -7.58 12.22
N GLY A 220 7.66 -7.57 13.53
CA GLY A 220 8.73 -8.38 14.16
C GLY A 220 8.50 -9.90 14.16
N SER A 221 7.88 -10.45 13.12
CA SER A 221 7.79 -11.88 12.81
C SER A 221 9.13 -12.41 12.31
N GLU A 222 9.33 -13.74 12.39
CA GLU A 222 10.52 -14.41 11.87
C GLU A 222 10.72 -14.19 10.36
N GLU A 223 9.61 -14.05 9.60
CA GLU A 223 9.64 -13.64 8.20
C GLU A 223 9.15 -12.18 8.05
N PRO A 224 9.88 -11.33 7.29
CA PRO A 224 9.47 -9.94 7.07
C PRO A 224 8.22 -9.89 6.19
N SER A 225 7.15 -9.26 6.69
CA SER A 225 5.92 -8.98 5.96
C SER A 225 5.47 -7.54 6.20
N THR A 226 4.78 -6.97 5.20
CA THR A 226 4.10 -5.67 5.25
C THR A 226 2.66 -5.78 5.74
N GLY A 227 2.16 -6.99 6.02
CA GLY A 227 0.80 -7.20 6.51
C GLY A 227 -0.25 -7.50 5.44
N GLU A 228 0.16 -7.54 4.16
CA GLU A 228 -0.73 -7.77 3.03
C GLU A 228 -1.33 -9.19 3.05
N GLU A 229 -0.52 -10.19 3.41
CA GLU A 229 -0.95 -11.57 3.50
C GLU A 229 -1.99 -11.77 4.60
N GLU A 230 -1.80 -11.17 5.78
CA GLU A 230 -2.76 -11.19 6.87
C GLU A 230 -4.07 -10.51 6.49
N SER A 231 -3.97 -9.40 5.75
CA SER A 231 -5.15 -8.70 5.23
C SER A 231 -5.92 -9.59 4.24
N LEU A 232 -5.22 -10.30 3.34
CA LEU A 232 -5.84 -11.25 2.42
C LEU A 232 -6.57 -12.39 3.15
N LEU A 233 -5.97 -12.95 4.21
CA LEU A 233 -6.61 -13.98 5.04
C LEU A 233 -7.91 -13.47 5.68
N VAL A 234 -7.92 -12.21 6.11
CA VAL A 234 -9.12 -11.56 6.64
C VAL A 234 -10.19 -11.38 5.57
N VAL A 235 -9.83 -10.94 4.36
CA VAL A 235 -10.78 -10.82 3.23
C VAL A 235 -11.39 -12.18 2.89
N GLN A 236 -10.57 -13.25 2.80
CA GLN A 236 -11.07 -14.60 2.55
C GLN A 236 -12.00 -15.11 3.67
N SER A 237 -11.69 -14.80 4.93
CA SER A 237 -12.54 -15.16 6.06
C SER A 237 -13.87 -14.38 6.05
N TYR A 238 -13.84 -13.11 5.62
CA TYR A 238 -15.03 -12.30 5.38
C TYR A 238 -15.91 -12.89 4.27
N ASP A 239 -15.34 -13.29 3.13
CA ASP A 239 -16.11 -13.87 2.02
C ASP A 239 -16.83 -15.15 2.44
N ASP A 240 -16.15 -16.02 3.20
CA ASP A 240 -16.77 -17.22 3.75
C ASP A 240 -17.87 -16.89 4.79
N LEU A 241 -17.66 -15.89 5.65
CA LEU A 241 -18.70 -15.43 6.59
C LEU A 241 -19.91 -14.85 5.84
N SER A 242 -19.67 -14.02 4.82
CA SER A 242 -20.69 -13.41 3.97
C SER A 242 -21.54 -14.47 3.30
N ARG A 243 -20.92 -15.47 2.64
CA ARG A 243 -21.65 -16.59 2.02
C ARG A 243 -22.50 -17.37 3.02
N LYS A 244 -22.01 -17.55 4.25
CA LYS A 244 -22.76 -18.24 5.32
C LYS A 244 -23.96 -17.42 5.78
N LEU A 245 -23.78 -16.12 6.00
CA LEU A 245 -24.87 -15.20 6.38
C LEU A 245 -25.98 -15.17 5.32
N TRP A 246 -25.62 -15.18 4.03
CA TRP A 246 -26.59 -15.23 2.93
C TRP A 246 -27.40 -16.51 2.86
N ARG A 247 -26.82 -17.64 3.31
CA ARG A 247 -27.48 -18.96 3.32
C ARG A 247 -28.26 -19.24 4.60
N LEU A 248 -28.35 -18.27 5.51
CA LEU A 248 -29.15 -18.43 6.72
C LEU A 248 -30.63 -18.35 6.40
N GLU A 249 -31.30 -19.46 6.57
CA GLU A 249 -32.76 -19.58 6.57
C GLU A 249 -33.29 -19.34 8.00
N ASP A 250 -34.61 -19.23 8.16
CA ASP A 250 -35.29 -19.02 9.46
C ASP A 250 -35.04 -17.67 10.17
N LEU A 251 -34.55 -16.65 9.44
CA LEU A 251 -34.57 -15.27 9.91
C LEU A 251 -35.93 -14.61 9.59
N PRO A 252 -36.47 -13.76 10.48
CA PRO A 252 -37.75 -13.09 10.26
C PRO A 252 -37.71 -12.06 9.11
N LEU A 253 -36.51 -11.60 8.76
CA LEU A 253 -36.20 -10.77 7.61
C LEU A 253 -34.94 -11.33 6.96
N SER A 254 -34.98 -11.60 5.66
CA SER A 254 -33.82 -12.09 4.93
C SER A 254 -32.69 -11.05 4.85
N ILE A 255 -31.45 -11.51 4.76
CA ILE A 255 -30.27 -10.65 4.57
C ILE A 255 -30.11 -10.41 3.07
N THR A 256 -30.19 -9.16 2.63
CA THR A 256 -30.10 -8.75 1.23
C THR A 256 -28.70 -8.36 0.80
N ALA A 257 -27.89 -7.85 1.73
CA ALA A 257 -26.49 -7.53 1.48
C ALA A 257 -25.65 -7.66 2.74
N VAL A 258 -24.37 -7.99 2.56
CA VAL A 258 -23.35 -7.99 3.60
C VAL A 258 -22.21 -7.13 3.09
N GLN A 259 -21.90 -6.06 3.83
CA GLN A 259 -20.92 -5.04 3.42
C GLN A 259 -19.81 -4.93 4.46
N GLY A 260 -18.57 -5.14 4.02
CA GLY A 260 -17.38 -4.91 4.84
C GLY A 260 -17.08 -3.43 5.02
N ALA A 261 -17.19 -2.92 6.26
CA ALA A 261 -16.94 -1.50 6.55
C ALA A 261 -15.59 -1.24 7.23
N HIS A 262 -14.87 -2.30 7.62
CA HIS A 262 -13.62 -2.18 8.35
C HIS A 262 -12.42 -1.89 7.42
N PRO A 263 -11.42 -1.08 7.86
CA PRO A 263 -10.20 -0.80 7.10
C PRO A 263 -9.41 -2.06 6.68
N ALA A 264 -9.44 -3.12 7.52
CA ALA A 264 -8.82 -4.41 7.21
C ALA A 264 -9.27 -5.02 5.87
N LEU A 265 -10.52 -4.75 5.47
CA LEU A 265 -11.13 -5.33 4.27
C LEU A 265 -10.80 -4.53 3.01
N ARG A 266 -10.08 -3.41 3.14
CA ARG A 266 -9.75 -2.48 2.06
C ARG A 266 -8.26 -2.10 2.04
N TYR A 267 -7.42 -2.86 2.75
CA TYR A 267 -5.97 -2.64 2.84
C TYR A 267 -5.58 -1.24 3.37
N THR A 268 -6.42 -0.60 4.17
CA THR A 268 -6.16 0.74 4.75
C THR A 268 -5.93 0.72 6.26
N GLN A 269 -5.78 -0.46 6.85
CA GLN A 269 -5.46 -0.58 8.26
C GLN A 269 -3.96 -0.37 8.50
N VAL A 270 -3.62 0.53 9.43
CA VAL A 270 -2.22 0.87 9.77
C VAL A 270 -1.44 -0.33 10.30
N PHE A 271 -2.07 -1.16 11.14
CA PHE A 271 -1.47 -2.36 11.69
C PHE A 271 -2.20 -3.58 11.14
N PRO A 272 -1.51 -4.53 10.50
CA PRO A 272 -2.18 -5.68 9.92
C PRO A 272 -2.90 -6.52 10.97
N PRO A 273 -4.06 -7.09 10.63
CA PRO A 273 -4.85 -7.87 11.55
C PRO A 273 -4.13 -9.19 11.87
N ARG A 274 -3.47 -9.28 13.02
CA ARG A 274 -2.80 -10.50 13.44
C ARG A 274 -3.78 -11.47 14.11
N PRO A 275 -3.71 -12.78 13.81
CA PRO A 275 -4.48 -13.78 14.55
C PRO A 275 -3.97 -13.84 15.99
N LEU A 276 -4.79 -13.38 16.94
CA LEU A 276 -4.44 -13.43 18.36
C LEU A 276 -4.97 -14.71 18.99
N LYS A 277 -4.08 -15.49 19.62
CA LYS A 277 -4.47 -16.52 20.58
C LYS A 277 -4.64 -15.85 21.94
N MET A 278 -5.87 -15.84 22.46
CA MET A 278 -6.13 -15.35 23.82
C MET A 278 -5.43 -16.25 24.83
N ASP A 279 -4.56 -15.67 25.65
CA ASP A 279 -4.01 -16.34 26.81
C ASP A 279 -5.00 -16.21 27.97
N TYR A 280 -5.75 -17.29 28.22
CA TYR A 280 -6.75 -17.35 29.29
C TYR A 280 -6.15 -17.20 30.69
N SER A 281 -4.83 -17.33 30.87
CA SER A 281 -4.19 -17.15 32.18
C SER A 281 -4.29 -15.71 32.70
N PHE A 282 -4.45 -14.73 31.81
CA PHE A 282 -4.62 -13.31 32.11
C PHE A 282 -6.03 -12.93 32.55
N PHE A 283 -6.98 -13.86 32.52
CA PHE A 283 -8.39 -13.58 32.78
C PHE A 283 -8.97 -14.43 33.90
N ASP A 284 -9.76 -13.81 34.76
CA ASP A 284 -10.72 -14.49 35.62
C ASP A 284 -12.06 -14.64 34.91
N ARG A 285 -12.81 -15.67 35.29
CA ARG A 285 -14.18 -15.86 34.82
C ARG A 285 -15.14 -15.29 35.85
N ASP A 286 -15.86 -14.26 35.43
CA ASP A 286 -16.97 -13.74 36.21
C ASP A 286 -18.11 -14.76 36.23
N LYS A 287 -18.50 -15.23 37.42
CA LYS A 287 -19.50 -16.29 37.61
C LYS A 287 -20.89 -15.96 37.04
N PRO A 288 -21.47 -14.76 37.28
CA PRO A 288 -22.79 -14.40 36.76
C PRO A 288 -22.80 -14.16 35.24
N SER A 289 -21.81 -13.45 34.69
CA SER A 289 -21.82 -13.07 33.27
C SER A 289 -21.08 -14.05 32.34
N ARG A 290 -20.33 -15.01 32.90
CA ARG A 290 -19.37 -15.89 32.20
C ARG A 290 -18.37 -15.10 31.34
N SER A 291 -18.20 -13.80 31.60
CA SER A 291 -17.27 -12.96 30.87
C SER A 291 -15.85 -13.14 31.40
N LEU A 292 -14.87 -12.95 30.51
CA LEU A 292 -13.46 -12.91 30.87
C LEU A 292 -13.13 -11.50 31.37
N VAL A 293 -12.65 -11.39 32.60
CA VAL A 293 -12.24 -10.13 33.24
C VAL A 293 -10.74 -10.17 33.44
N PRO A 294 -9.98 -9.10 33.11
CA PRO A 294 -8.54 -9.06 33.35
C PRO A 294 -8.21 -9.31 34.84
N LYS A 295 -7.22 -10.18 35.11
CA LYS A 295 -6.76 -10.45 36.47
C LYS A 295 -6.00 -9.26 37.05
N GLU A 296 -6.20 -9.00 38.33
CA GLU A 296 -5.38 -8.05 39.09
C GLU A 296 -3.91 -8.53 39.15
N GLY A 297 -2.97 -7.61 38.97
CA GLY A 297 -1.53 -7.91 38.97
C GLY A 297 -0.97 -8.49 37.67
N LYS A 298 -1.81 -8.71 36.64
CA LYS A 298 -1.35 -9.07 35.28
C LYS A 298 -1.41 -7.87 34.34
N PRO A 299 -0.56 -7.83 33.28
CA PRO A 299 -0.67 -6.80 32.25
C PRO A 299 -2.07 -6.80 31.62
N CYS A 300 -2.52 -5.61 31.21
CA CYS A 300 -3.76 -5.50 30.45
C CYS A 300 -3.64 -6.31 29.14
N PRO A 301 -4.60 -7.20 28.82
CA PRO A 301 -4.60 -7.95 27.58
C PRO A 301 -4.58 -7.03 26.35
N ALA A 302 -3.98 -7.51 25.26
CA ALA A 302 -3.96 -6.77 24.01
C ALA A 302 -5.39 -6.50 23.50
N TYR A 303 -5.68 -5.25 23.15
CA TYR A 303 -6.95 -4.88 22.55
C TYR A 303 -7.08 -5.52 21.16
N ILE A 304 -8.19 -6.23 20.94
CA ILE A 304 -8.51 -6.82 19.64
C ILE A 304 -9.60 -5.99 19.01
N THR A 305 -9.25 -5.26 17.94
CA THR A 305 -10.23 -4.50 17.17
C THR A 305 -11.15 -5.46 16.42
N PRO A 306 -12.48 -5.42 16.65
CA PRO A 306 -13.41 -6.26 15.93
C PRO A 306 -13.63 -5.72 14.51
N ILE A 307 -13.74 -6.63 13.55
CA ILE A 307 -13.90 -6.29 12.13
C ILE A 307 -15.38 -6.00 11.85
N THR A 308 -15.66 -4.73 11.58
CA THR A 308 -17.00 -4.21 11.32
C THR A 308 -17.56 -4.67 9.97
N VAL A 309 -18.74 -5.27 10.02
CA VAL A 309 -19.54 -5.70 8.86
C VAL A 309 -20.98 -5.23 9.03
N ILE A 310 -21.57 -4.74 7.95
CA ILE A 310 -22.94 -4.22 7.94
C ILE A 310 -23.82 -5.21 7.17
N CYS A 311 -24.84 -5.74 7.84
CA CYS A 311 -25.84 -6.63 7.24
C CYS A 311 -27.08 -5.81 6.90
N HIS A 312 -27.46 -5.76 5.63
CA HIS A 312 -28.70 -5.14 5.19
C HIS A 312 -29.80 -6.19 5.21
N MET A 313 -30.92 -5.83 5.82
CA MET A 313 -32.12 -6.66 5.86
C MET A 313 -33.05 -6.24 4.72
N GLU A 314 -33.93 -7.16 4.33
CA GLU A 314 -35.03 -6.83 3.41
C GLU A 314 -35.90 -5.68 3.93
N GLY A 315 -36.49 -4.94 2.98
CA GLY A 315 -37.41 -3.85 3.30
C GLY A 315 -38.67 -4.40 3.99
N SER A 316 -39.08 -3.76 5.09
CA SER A 316 -40.30 -4.12 5.80
C SER A 316 -41.08 -2.88 6.22
N GLY A 317 -42.41 -2.90 6.02
CA GLY A 317 -43.29 -1.84 6.52
C GLY A 317 -43.55 -1.93 8.04
N LYS A 318 -43.17 -3.04 8.68
CA LYS A 318 -43.50 -3.37 10.07
C LYS A 318 -42.56 -2.75 11.11
N TRP A 319 -41.56 -2.00 10.69
CA TRP A 319 -40.65 -1.31 11.62
C TRP A 319 -41.40 -0.24 12.44
N PRO A 320 -41.20 -0.14 13.75
CA PRO A 320 -41.87 0.87 14.58
C PRO A 320 -41.33 2.28 14.29
N HIS A 321 -42.09 3.30 14.72
CA HIS A 321 -41.71 4.72 14.60
C HIS A 321 -40.86 5.20 15.78
N ASP A 322 -40.97 4.55 16.94
CA ASP A 322 -40.18 4.87 18.12
C ASP A 322 -38.75 4.30 18.04
N ARG A 323 -37.77 5.11 18.46
CA ARG A 323 -36.34 4.79 18.43
C ARG A 323 -35.98 3.65 19.38
N LEU A 324 -36.59 3.60 20.56
CA LEU A 324 -36.32 2.53 21.53
C LEU A 324 -36.88 1.20 21.01
N ALA A 325 -38.11 1.20 20.50
CA ALA A 325 -38.71 0.05 19.86
C ALA A 325 -37.85 -0.50 18.70
N ILE A 326 -37.28 0.37 17.85
CA ILE A 326 -36.34 -0.05 16.79
C ILE A 326 -35.11 -0.74 17.36
N ARG A 327 -34.52 -0.21 18.45
CA ARG A 327 -33.36 -0.84 19.09
C ARG A 327 -33.68 -2.22 19.65
N HIS A 328 -34.86 -2.38 20.25
CA HIS A 328 -35.30 -3.69 20.77
C HIS A 328 -35.52 -4.71 19.66
N ILE A 329 -36.12 -4.31 18.53
CA ILE A 329 -36.30 -5.22 17.39
C ILE A 329 -34.94 -5.60 16.76
N ARG A 330 -34.02 -4.65 16.62
CA ARG A 330 -32.64 -4.95 16.17
C ARG A 330 -31.95 -5.92 17.13
N ALA A 331 -32.08 -5.71 18.44
CA ALA A 331 -31.55 -6.62 19.45
C ALA A 331 -32.12 -8.04 19.30
N ALA A 332 -33.43 -8.17 19.12
CA ALA A 332 -34.09 -9.46 18.90
C ALA A 332 -33.58 -10.15 17.61
N PHE A 333 -33.37 -9.37 16.54
CA PHE A 333 -32.76 -9.89 15.31
C PHE A 333 -31.33 -10.39 15.55
N HIS A 334 -30.50 -9.63 16.27
CA HIS A 334 -29.14 -10.05 16.63
C HIS A 334 -29.12 -11.33 17.48
N ILE A 335 -30.06 -11.49 18.42
CA ILE A 335 -30.20 -12.72 19.22
C ILE A 335 -30.50 -13.90 18.29
N ARG A 336 -31.52 -13.77 17.44
CA ARG A 336 -31.92 -14.84 16.52
C ARG A 336 -30.80 -15.20 15.54
N LEU A 337 -30.12 -14.19 14.99
CA LEU A 337 -28.98 -14.38 14.10
C LEU A 337 -27.84 -15.13 14.82
N GLY A 338 -27.54 -14.77 16.07
CA GLY A 338 -26.54 -15.46 16.89
C GLY A 338 -26.90 -16.92 17.18
N GLU A 339 -28.17 -17.22 17.45
CA GLU A 339 -28.66 -18.59 17.63
C GLU A 339 -28.48 -19.44 16.38
N LEU A 340 -28.83 -18.90 15.20
CA LEU A 340 -28.69 -19.61 13.93
C LEU A 340 -27.22 -19.85 13.57
N LEU A 341 -26.36 -18.85 13.73
CA LEU A 341 -24.92 -19.00 13.52
C LEU A 341 -24.31 -20.05 14.46
N LYS A 342 -24.77 -20.10 15.71
CA LYS A 342 -24.37 -21.14 16.66
C LYS A 342 -24.90 -22.52 16.26
N LYS A 343 -26.15 -22.62 15.82
CA LYS A 343 -26.79 -23.90 15.44
C LYS A 343 -26.18 -24.51 14.17
N HIS A 344 -25.99 -23.71 13.13
CA HIS A 344 -25.56 -24.20 11.80
C HIS A 344 -24.03 -24.26 11.64
N HIS A 345 -23.28 -23.38 12.33
CA HIS A 345 -21.83 -23.24 12.14
C HIS A 345 -21.02 -23.30 13.43
N ASN A 346 -21.67 -23.50 14.59
CA ASN A 346 -21.03 -23.58 15.90
C ASN A 346 -20.15 -22.36 16.24
N TYR A 347 -20.55 -21.17 15.79
CA TYR A 347 -19.84 -19.93 16.11
C TYR A 347 -20.19 -19.39 17.49
N THR A 348 -19.17 -18.90 18.20
CA THR A 348 -19.37 -18.19 19.47
C THR A 348 -19.89 -16.80 19.17
N CYS A 349 -21.13 -16.54 19.59
CA CYS A 349 -21.85 -15.32 19.28
C CYS A 349 -22.22 -14.59 20.59
N ARG A 350 -22.04 -13.27 20.62
CA ARG A 350 -22.49 -12.40 21.71
C ARG A 350 -23.44 -11.34 21.14
N PRO A 351 -24.77 -11.56 21.20
CA PRO A 351 -25.74 -10.58 20.73
C PRO A 351 -25.82 -9.40 21.70
N GLY A 352 -25.93 -8.20 21.15
CA GLY A 352 -26.14 -6.96 21.88
C GLY A 352 -27.22 -6.09 21.23
N PRO A 353 -27.65 -5.01 21.91
CA PRO A 353 -28.71 -4.15 21.41
C PRO A 353 -28.32 -3.33 20.18
N THR A 354 -27.02 -3.13 19.95
CA THR A 354 -26.50 -2.33 18.83
C THR A 354 -25.84 -3.17 17.75
N HIS A 355 -25.25 -4.30 18.12
CA HIS A 355 -24.48 -5.16 17.22
C HIS A 355 -24.49 -6.61 17.73
N LEU A 356 -24.04 -7.51 16.86
CA LEU A 356 -23.74 -8.91 17.19
C LEU A 356 -22.24 -9.14 17.00
N ASP A 357 -21.53 -9.53 18.06
CA ASP A 357 -20.14 -9.94 17.96
C ASP A 357 -20.06 -11.45 17.69
N VAL A 358 -19.31 -11.86 16.67
CA VAL A 358 -19.15 -13.25 16.22
C VAL A 358 -17.67 -13.62 16.20
N TRP A 359 -17.31 -14.72 16.84
CA TRP A 359 -15.96 -15.29 16.80
C TRP A 359 -15.91 -16.47 15.84
N LYS A 360 -15.03 -16.38 14.85
CA LYS A 360 -14.74 -17.45 13.88
C LYS A 360 -13.24 -17.72 13.83
N THR A 361 -12.48 -16.85 13.16
CA THR A 361 -11.00 -16.80 13.13
C THR A 361 -10.47 -15.54 13.82
N CYS A 362 -11.24 -14.47 13.71
CA CYS A 362 -11.08 -13.19 14.38
C CYS A 362 -12.46 -12.73 14.90
N TRP A 363 -12.48 -11.62 15.64
CA TRP A 363 -13.71 -11.00 16.09
C TRP A 363 -14.36 -10.23 14.95
N TRP A 364 -15.61 -10.56 14.63
CA TRP A 364 -16.45 -9.85 13.68
C TRP A 364 -17.54 -9.10 14.43
N ARG A 365 -17.78 -7.84 14.08
CA ARG A 365 -18.88 -7.07 14.62
C ARG A 365 -19.90 -6.79 13.54
N LEU A 366 -21.06 -7.46 13.64
CA LEU A 366 -22.15 -7.34 12.70
C LEU A 366 -23.13 -6.26 13.14
N PHE A 367 -23.43 -5.31 12.26
CA PHE A 367 -24.46 -4.30 12.43
C PHE A 367 -25.64 -4.56 11.50
N SER A 368 -26.85 -4.66 12.04
CA SER A 368 -28.06 -4.71 11.22
C SER A 368 -28.44 -3.30 10.71
N CYS A 369 -28.52 -3.12 9.40
CA CYS A 369 -29.01 -1.89 8.77
C CYS A 369 -30.36 -2.12 8.09
N SER A 370 -31.25 -1.13 8.20
CA SER A 370 -32.52 -1.06 7.47
C SER A 370 -32.77 0.40 7.07
N LEU A 371 -33.62 0.61 6.05
CA LEU A 371 -33.91 1.94 5.50
C LEU A 371 -34.64 2.87 6.48
N ARG A 372 -35.50 2.35 7.35
CA ARG A 372 -36.39 3.18 8.19
C ARG A 372 -35.68 4.04 9.25
N PRO A 373 -34.63 3.54 9.95
CA PRO A 373 -33.85 4.35 10.88
C PRO A 373 -33.14 5.55 10.23
N LEU A 374 -32.78 5.47 8.93
CA LEU A 374 -32.23 6.59 8.18
C LEU A 374 -33.30 7.67 7.90
N LEU A 375 -34.51 7.26 7.51
CA LEU A 375 -35.64 8.17 7.29
C LEU A 375 -36.05 8.91 8.58
N LEU A 376 -36.01 8.25 9.73
CA LEU A 376 -36.29 8.87 11.04
C LEU A 376 -35.19 9.84 11.50
N LEU A 377 -33.96 9.72 10.99
CA LEU A 377 -32.89 10.70 11.20
C LEU A 377 -33.05 11.89 10.26
N GLY A 378 -33.44 11.67 8.99
CA GLY A 378 -33.72 12.75 8.03
C GLY A 378 -34.93 13.63 8.41
N ASN A 379 -35.94 13.05 9.07
CA ASN A 379 -37.08 13.79 9.60
C ASN A 379 -36.76 14.58 10.89
N TYR A 380 -35.56 14.43 11.43
CA TYR A 380 -35.12 15.16 12.61
C TYR A 380 -34.52 16.49 12.19
N ARG A 381 -35.29 17.59 12.25
CA ARG A 381 -34.70 18.92 12.27
C ARG A 381 -34.07 19.13 13.65
N PRO A 382 -32.74 19.28 13.78
CA PRO A 382 -32.18 19.70 15.05
C PRO A 382 -32.68 21.13 15.32
N TYR A 383 -33.41 21.33 16.41
CA TYR A 383 -33.57 22.66 17.01
C TYR A 383 -32.18 23.10 17.49
N PHE A 384 -31.39 23.70 16.60
CA PHE A 384 -30.27 24.53 17.00
C PHE A 384 -30.85 25.89 17.37
N SER A 385 -31.02 26.14 18.67
CA SER A 385 -31.06 27.51 19.17
C SER A 385 -29.72 28.17 18.81
N VAL A 386 -29.77 29.15 17.91
CA VAL A 386 -28.63 30.01 17.60
C VAL A 386 -28.32 30.82 18.84
N ILE A 387 -27.39 30.32 19.66
CA ILE A 387 -26.71 31.16 20.66
C ILE A 387 -25.54 31.80 19.92
N SER A 388 -25.68 33.09 19.64
CA SER A 388 -24.62 33.95 19.09
C SER A 388 -23.38 33.88 19.98
N PRO A 389 -22.16 33.64 19.45
CA PRO A 389 -20.95 33.68 20.27
C PRO A 389 -20.58 35.13 20.63
N PRO A 390 -20.02 35.40 21.83
CA PRO A 390 -19.57 36.73 22.22
C PRO A 390 -18.29 37.15 21.47
N PRO A 391 -18.01 38.47 21.35
CA PRO A 391 -17.08 39.03 20.38
C PRO A 391 -15.61 39.02 20.86
N TRP A 392 -15.06 37.85 21.20
CA TRP A 392 -13.65 37.72 21.64
C TRP A 392 -12.88 36.57 20.96
N SER A 393 -13.32 36.09 19.79
CA SER A 393 -12.63 35.03 19.05
C SER A 393 -11.63 35.51 17.98
N HIS A 394 -11.41 36.82 17.84
CA HIS A 394 -10.45 37.36 16.85
C HIS A 394 -8.98 37.36 17.31
N PHE A 395 -8.69 37.05 18.57
CA PHE A 395 -7.31 37.14 19.09
C PHE A 395 -6.49 35.83 18.99
N TRP A 396 -7.13 34.69 18.75
CA TRP A 396 -6.44 33.38 18.71
C TRP A 396 -6.09 32.89 17.29
N LEU A 397 -6.73 33.43 16.26
CA LEU A 397 -6.44 33.07 14.86
C LEU A 397 -5.15 33.71 14.32
N CYS A 398 -4.69 34.83 14.90
CA CYS A 398 -3.47 35.51 14.48
C CYS A 398 -2.18 34.86 15.04
N PHE A 399 -2.26 34.05 16.10
CA PHE A 399 -1.07 33.42 16.68
C PHE A 399 -0.68 32.09 15.98
N PHE A 400 -1.60 31.47 15.23
CA PHE A 400 -1.34 30.20 14.54
C PHE A 400 -0.71 30.37 13.14
N PHE A 401 -0.77 31.56 12.54
CA PHE A 401 -0.33 31.78 11.15
C PHE A 401 1.13 32.22 10.98
N SER A 402 1.83 32.61 12.06
CA SER A 402 3.21 33.14 11.95
C SER A 402 4.33 32.11 12.21
N PHE A 403 4.03 30.84 12.45
CA PHE A 403 5.05 29.83 12.83
C PHE A 403 5.43 28.82 11.72
N PHE A 404 4.86 28.92 10.52
CA PHE A 404 5.09 27.93 9.44
C PHE A 404 5.95 28.41 8.26
N PHE A 405 6.52 29.62 8.31
CA PHE A 405 7.47 30.09 7.30
C PHE A 405 8.76 30.58 7.96
N PHE A 406 9.75 29.68 8.07
CA PHE A 406 11.21 29.89 7.93
C PHE A 406 11.96 28.68 8.53
N PRO A 407 12.80 27.94 7.77
CA PRO A 407 13.58 26.84 8.33
C PRO A 407 15.01 27.31 8.64
N THR A 408 15.34 27.51 9.92
CA THR A 408 16.73 27.39 10.41
C THR A 408 16.75 27.29 11.95
N TYR A 409 17.65 26.45 12.45
CA TYR A 409 18.02 26.21 13.86
C TYR A 409 17.26 25.12 14.65
N PHE A 410 17.80 23.91 14.56
CA PHE A 410 17.82 22.90 15.62
C PHE A 410 18.58 23.46 16.84
N CYS A 411 17.97 23.49 18.03
CA CYS A 411 18.44 22.90 19.30
C CYS A 411 17.74 23.56 20.52
N SER A 412 17.48 22.76 21.56
CA SER A 412 17.01 23.13 22.91
C SER A 412 15.56 23.58 23.09
N PHE A 413 14.68 22.64 23.43
CA PHE A 413 13.74 22.83 24.55
C PHE A 413 13.19 21.50 25.07
N SER A 414 13.99 20.84 25.91
CA SER A 414 13.48 19.86 26.89
C SER A 414 12.94 20.65 28.10
N ARG A 415 11.72 20.31 28.54
CA ARG A 415 10.95 20.80 29.72
C ARG A 415 9.81 21.77 29.42
N SER A 416 8.65 21.20 29.04
CA SER A 416 7.33 21.54 29.61
C SER A 416 6.26 20.72 28.91
N CYS A 417 5.99 19.51 29.40
CA CYS A 417 4.87 18.70 28.94
C CYS A 417 4.10 18.17 30.16
N GLU A 418 3.43 19.07 30.87
CA GLU A 418 2.39 18.75 31.84
C GLU A 418 1.23 19.74 31.64
N ARG A 419 0.20 19.31 30.89
CA ARG A 419 -1.20 19.81 30.83
C ARG A 419 -1.75 19.86 29.41
N ILE A 420 -1.97 18.72 28.78
CA ILE A 420 -2.99 18.59 27.72
C ILE A 420 -3.68 17.23 27.90
N SER A 421 -4.66 17.14 28.80
CA SER A 421 -5.51 15.94 28.98
C SER A 421 -7.00 16.19 28.79
N ARG A 422 -7.43 17.33 28.21
CA ARG A 422 -8.87 17.68 28.12
C ARG A 422 -9.45 17.91 26.72
N CYS A 423 -8.72 17.71 25.62
CA CYS A 423 -9.22 17.97 24.25
C CYS A 423 -9.52 16.72 23.39
N SER A 424 -9.56 15.51 23.95
CA SER A 424 -9.82 14.27 23.18
C SER A 424 -11.31 14.02 22.85
N SER A 425 -12.24 14.53 23.67
CA SER A 425 -13.66 14.19 23.56
C SER A 425 -14.42 14.96 22.46
N VAL A 426 -13.88 16.08 21.98
CA VAL A 426 -14.56 16.95 21.00
C VAL A 426 -14.27 16.50 19.56
N LEU A 427 -13.05 16.02 19.28
CA LEU A 427 -12.63 15.57 17.94
C LEU A 427 -13.34 14.28 17.48
N HIS A 428 -13.67 13.37 18.40
CA HIS A 428 -14.37 12.12 18.06
C HIS A 428 -15.82 12.32 17.59
N ARG A 429 -16.49 13.39 18.02
CA ARG A 429 -17.87 13.69 17.58
C ARG A 429 -17.93 14.23 16.16
N TRP A 430 -16.90 14.97 15.71
CA TRP A 430 -16.88 15.56 14.37
C TRP A 430 -16.50 14.54 13.29
N ALA A 431 -15.58 13.62 13.56
CA ALA A 431 -15.20 12.56 12.61
C ALA A 431 -16.36 11.58 12.30
N SER A 432 -17.24 11.34 13.27
CA SER A 432 -18.44 10.51 13.08
C SER A 432 -19.52 11.19 12.23
N PHE A 433 -19.54 12.53 12.20
CA PHE A 433 -20.55 13.30 11.47
C PHE A 433 -20.17 13.46 9.98
N ALA A 434 -18.88 13.69 9.69
CA ALA A 434 -18.39 13.84 8.31
C ALA A 434 -18.48 12.53 7.50
N SER A 435 -18.26 11.37 8.14
CA SER A 435 -18.38 10.06 7.49
C SER A 435 -19.82 9.70 7.09
N PHE A 436 -20.83 10.39 7.64
CA PHE A 436 -22.24 10.07 7.42
C PHE A 436 -22.86 10.86 6.25
N ILE A 437 -22.27 11.99 5.85
CA ILE A 437 -22.79 12.86 4.78
C ILE A 437 -22.29 12.45 3.39
N CYS A 438 -21.11 11.82 3.29
CA CYS A 438 -20.49 11.47 2.00
C CYS A 438 -21.02 10.16 1.37
N SER A 439 -22.24 9.73 1.68
CA SER A 439 -22.84 8.51 1.13
C SER A 439 -24.31 8.74 0.76
N LEU A 440 -24.55 9.62 -0.20
CA LEU A 440 -25.84 9.72 -0.89
C LEU A 440 -25.84 8.79 -2.11
N PRO A 441 -26.93 8.04 -2.37
CA PRO A 441 -27.08 7.32 -3.63
C PRO A 441 -27.49 8.31 -4.73
N LEU A 442 -26.74 8.33 -5.83
CA LEU A 442 -27.16 8.95 -7.09
C LEU A 442 -28.32 8.12 -7.67
N THR A 443 -29.56 8.53 -7.39
CA THR A 443 -30.72 8.06 -8.14
C THR A 443 -30.85 8.89 -9.41
N GLY A 444 -30.54 8.29 -10.56
CA GLY A 444 -30.76 8.88 -11.88
C GLY A 444 -32.24 9.13 -12.13
N GLY A 445 -32.61 10.40 -12.28
CA GLY A 445 -33.87 10.83 -12.83
C GLY A 445 -33.66 11.25 -14.28
N THR A 446 -34.19 10.47 -15.22
CA THR A 446 -34.40 10.89 -16.60
C THR A 446 -35.44 12.02 -16.62
N THR A 447 -35.02 13.23 -16.97
CA THR A 447 -35.93 14.28 -17.43
C THR A 447 -35.72 14.47 -18.94
N ARG A 448 -36.72 14.04 -19.72
CA ARG A 448 -36.97 14.57 -21.07
C ARG A 448 -37.24 16.06 -20.94
N TRP A 449 -36.39 16.91 -21.51
CA TRP A 449 -36.58 17.66 -22.77
C TRP A 449 -35.32 18.48 -23.01
#